data_AF-A0A952VHT1-F1
#
_entry.id   AF-A0A952VHT1-F1
#
_cell.length_a   1.000
_cell.length_b   1.000
_cell.length_c   1.000
_cell.angle_alpha   90.00
_cell.angle_beta   90.00
_cell.angle_gamma   90.00
#
_symmetry.space_group_name_H-M   'P 1'
#
loop_
_entity.id
_entity.type
_entity.pdbx_description
1 polymer ?
#
loop_
_entity_poly.entity_id
_entity_poly.type
_entity_poly.pdbx_seq_one_letter_code
_entity_poly.pdbx_strand_id
1 'polypeptide(L)'
;MQRVLRAITLTFFALSLGVTPFAVAAPEQQNKMKACNEQANAKGFGEGKGDERKAFMKECLSAKSGKGGGGKDTQQNKMKACNKEAGEKQLKGDERKKFMSDCLSA
;
A
#
# COMPACT_ATOMS: atom_id res chain seq x y z
N MET A 1 -17.86 40.16 12.81
CA MET A 1 -17.05 40.66 11.68
C MET A 1 -15.55 40.64 12.01
N GLN A 2 -15.01 39.49 12.44
CA GLN A 2 -13.59 39.33 12.79
C GLN A 2 -12.96 38.11 12.09
N ARG A 3 -13.78 37.33 11.36
CA ARG A 3 -13.35 36.12 10.64
C ARG A 3 -13.11 36.35 9.15
N VAL A 4 -13.43 37.53 8.64
CA VAL A 4 -13.27 37.90 7.21
C VAL A 4 -11.96 38.68 6.97
N LEU A 5 -11.29 39.14 8.04
CA LEU A 5 -10.03 39.91 7.97
C LEU A 5 -8.75 39.05 8.00
N ARG A 6 -8.87 37.73 7.89
CA ARG A 6 -7.73 36.80 7.78
C ARG A 6 -7.62 36.15 6.40
N ALA A 7 -8.16 36.81 5.38
CA ALA A 7 -8.24 36.29 4.02
C ALA A 7 -7.34 37.04 3.01
N ILE A 8 -6.48 37.99 3.42
CA ILE A 8 -5.84 38.93 2.47
C ILE A 8 -4.30 39.05 2.58
N THR A 9 -3.65 38.43 3.56
CA THR A 9 -2.18 38.50 3.69
C THR A 9 -1.54 37.12 3.55
N LEU A 10 -1.34 36.66 2.31
CA LEU A 10 -0.24 35.76 1.90
C LEU A 10 -0.32 35.49 0.38
N THR A 11 -0.39 36.58 -0.38
CA THR A 11 -0.10 36.60 -1.81
C THR A 11 1.42 36.58 -2.05
N PHE A 12 1.83 35.96 -3.16
CA PHE A 12 3.15 36.04 -3.83
C PHE A 12 4.31 35.18 -3.30
N PHE A 13 4.41 33.93 -3.80
CA PHE A 13 5.71 33.41 -4.23
C PHE A 13 5.57 32.82 -5.63
N ALA A 14 5.81 33.69 -6.62
CA ALA A 14 6.01 33.31 -8.00
C ALA A 14 7.30 32.49 -8.11
N LEU A 15 7.21 31.26 -8.62
CA LEU A 15 8.35 30.62 -9.27
C LEU A 15 7.87 29.70 -10.39
N SER A 16 7.55 30.32 -11.52
CA SER A 16 7.49 29.69 -12.84
C SER A 16 8.90 29.39 -13.32
N LEU A 17 9.31 28.12 -13.33
CA LEU A 17 10.44 27.62 -14.10
C LEU A 17 10.07 26.32 -14.80
N GLY A 18 10.09 26.37 -16.14
CA GLY A 18 10.61 25.31 -17.00
C GLY A 18 9.78 24.04 -17.15
N VAL A 19 8.90 24.03 -18.16
CA VAL A 19 8.46 22.79 -18.83
C VAL A 19 9.66 22.19 -19.57
N THR A 20 10.12 21.01 -19.17
CA THR A 20 10.90 20.10 -20.02
C THR A 20 10.13 18.78 -20.11
N PRO A 21 9.89 18.22 -21.31
CA PRO A 21 9.17 16.96 -21.46
C PRO A 21 10.17 15.83 -21.21
N PHE A 22 10.40 15.48 -19.94
CA PHE A 22 10.88 14.13 -19.66
C PHE A 22 9.72 13.18 -19.96
N ALA A 23 9.79 12.52 -21.11
CA ALA A 23 9.05 11.30 -21.40
C ALA A 23 9.41 10.25 -20.36
N VAL A 24 8.78 10.35 -19.18
CA VAL A 24 8.80 9.31 -18.18
C VAL A 24 7.87 8.21 -18.69
N ALA A 25 8.47 7.12 -19.14
CA ALA A 25 7.78 5.85 -19.23
C ALA A 25 6.97 5.68 -17.95
N ALA A 26 5.64 5.61 -18.08
CA ALA A 26 4.73 5.57 -16.95
C ALA A 26 5.20 4.46 -15.99
N PRO A 27 5.35 4.74 -14.68
CA PRO A 27 5.71 3.70 -13.73
C PRO A 27 4.59 2.67 -13.78
N GLU A 28 4.91 1.42 -14.12
CA GLU A 28 3.97 0.29 -14.19
C GLU A 28 3.10 0.14 -12.93
N GLN A 29 3.49 0.75 -11.81
CA GLN A 29 2.69 0.82 -10.59
C GLN A 29 1.41 1.67 -10.69
N GLN A 30 1.40 2.83 -11.38
CA GLN A 30 0.19 3.66 -11.44
C GLN A 30 -0.90 3.08 -12.34
N ASN A 31 -0.51 2.35 -13.40
CA ASN A 31 -1.45 1.67 -14.29
C ASN A 31 -2.19 0.49 -13.62
N LYS A 32 -1.54 -0.21 -12.68
CA LYS A 32 -2.13 -1.37 -11.99
C LYS A 32 -3.27 -0.99 -11.05
N MET A 33 -3.12 0.09 -10.29
CA MET A 33 -4.18 0.51 -9.38
C MET A 33 -5.41 1.06 -10.14
N LYS A 34 -5.20 1.75 -11.28
CA LYS A 34 -6.30 2.16 -12.15
C LYS A 34 -7.04 0.96 -12.73
N ALA A 35 -6.31 -0.03 -13.26
CA ALA A 35 -6.90 -1.25 -13.80
C ALA A 35 -7.64 -2.09 -12.73
N CYS A 36 -7.10 -2.23 -11.52
CA CYS A 36 -7.79 -2.92 -10.43
C CYS A 36 -9.04 -2.15 -9.95
N ASN A 37 -9.01 -0.82 -9.95
CA ASN A 37 -10.19 0.00 -9.67
C ASN A 37 -11.28 -0.14 -10.74
N GLU A 38 -10.90 -0.14 -12.02
CA GLU A 38 -11.83 -0.37 -13.14
C GLU A 38 -12.47 -1.76 -13.06
N GLN A 39 -11.68 -2.81 -12.79
CA GLN A 39 -12.21 -4.16 -12.56
C GLN A 39 -13.10 -4.25 -11.33
N ALA A 40 -12.78 -3.51 -10.26
CA ALA A 40 -13.60 -3.49 -9.06
C ALA A 40 -14.98 -2.87 -9.34
N ASN A 41 -15.00 -1.78 -10.09
CA ASN A 41 -16.24 -1.13 -10.54
C ASN A 41 -17.03 -2.03 -11.51
N ALA A 42 -16.36 -2.68 -12.47
CA ALA A 42 -16.99 -3.63 -13.39
C ALA A 42 -17.59 -4.86 -12.68
N LYS A 43 -17.01 -5.29 -11.54
CA LYS A 43 -17.58 -6.33 -10.67
C LYS A 43 -18.70 -5.84 -9.75
N GLY A 44 -19.07 -4.56 -9.83
CA GLY A 44 -20.16 -4.02 -9.03
C GLY A 44 -19.82 -3.84 -7.54
N PHE A 45 -18.53 -3.67 -7.21
CA PHE A 45 -18.07 -3.28 -5.88
C PHE A 45 -18.19 -1.76 -5.66
N GLY A 46 -19.35 -1.19 -6.00
CA GLY A 46 -19.67 0.24 -5.85
C GLY A 46 -19.85 0.70 -4.40
N GLU A 47 -20.26 1.96 -4.22
CA GLU A 47 -20.44 2.62 -2.92
C GLU A 47 -21.26 1.75 -1.95
N GLY A 48 -20.66 1.38 -0.81
CA GLY A 48 -21.25 0.50 0.21
C GLY A 48 -20.58 -0.87 0.36
N LYS A 49 -19.79 -1.34 -0.61
CA LYS A 49 -19.06 -2.63 -0.57
C LYS A 49 -17.58 -2.46 -0.27
N GLY A 50 -17.28 -1.67 0.76
CA GLY A 50 -15.91 -1.25 1.09
C GLY A 50 -14.99 -2.42 1.44
N ASP A 51 -15.51 -3.41 2.16
CA ASP A 51 -14.75 -4.59 2.57
C ASP A 51 -14.50 -5.56 1.41
N GLU A 52 -15.51 -5.86 0.58
CA GLU A 52 -15.31 -6.72 -0.60
C GLU A 52 -14.42 -6.03 -1.65
N ARG A 53 -14.58 -4.71 -1.85
CA ARG A 53 -13.71 -3.93 -2.73
C ARG A 53 -12.26 -3.97 -2.26
N LYS A 54 -12.03 -3.87 -0.95
CA LYS A 54 -10.69 -3.91 -0.36
C LYS A 54 -10.05 -5.29 -0.50
N ALA A 55 -10.81 -6.35 -0.26
CA ALA A 55 -10.37 -7.72 -0.49
C ALA A 55 -10.00 -7.94 -1.97
N PHE A 56 -10.88 -7.54 -2.89
CA PHE A 56 -10.64 -7.64 -4.33
C PHE A 56 -9.44 -6.79 -4.79
N MET A 57 -9.30 -5.56 -4.28
CA MET A 57 -8.15 -4.69 -4.59
C MET A 57 -6.84 -5.33 -4.13
N LYS A 58 -6.83 -5.89 -2.92
CA LYS A 58 -5.67 -6.59 -2.37
C LYS A 58 -5.30 -7.78 -3.23
N GLU A 59 -6.29 -8.58 -3.64
CA GLU A 59 -6.09 -9.74 -4.50
C GLU A 59 -5.60 -9.34 -5.90
N CYS A 60 -6.23 -8.35 -6.54
CA CYS A 60 -5.84 -7.84 -7.87
C CYS A 60 -4.43 -7.25 -7.88
N LEU A 61 -4.08 -6.46 -6.85
CA LEU A 61 -2.73 -5.90 -6.71
C LEU A 61 -1.69 -6.98 -6.35
N SER A 62 -2.09 -8.04 -5.64
CA SER A 62 -1.19 -9.16 -5.30
C SER A 62 -0.97 -10.10 -6.49
N ALA A 63 -2.02 -10.40 -7.27
CA ALA A 63 -1.98 -11.33 -8.40
C ALA A 63 -1.12 -10.82 -9.57
N LYS A 64 -1.12 -9.50 -9.85
CA LYS A 64 -0.29 -8.90 -10.91
C LYS A 64 1.08 -8.39 -10.42
N SER A 65 1.38 -8.60 -9.14
CA SER A 65 2.73 -8.44 -8.58
C SER A 65 3.59 -9.70 -8.78
N GLY A 66 3.04 -10.74 -9.42
CA GLY A 66 3.72 -11.99 -9.81
C GLY A 66 4.82 -11.86 -10.88
N LYS A 67 5.34 -10.65 -11.15
CA LYS A 67 6.58 -10.46 -11.91
C LYS A 67 7.29 -9.21 -11.40
N GLY A 68 8.15 -9.39 -10.39
CA GLY A 68 9.14 -8.39 -9.97
C GLY A 68 8.85 -7.56 -8.71
N GLY A 69 8.39 -8.14 -7.60
CA GLY A 69 8.16 -7.38 -6.36
C GLY A 69 8.10 -8.19 -5.06
N GLY A 70 8.88 -9.27 -4.94
CA GLY A 70 8.86 -10.19 -3.79
C GLY A 70 9.49 -9.70 -2.48
N GLY A 71 9.36 -8.42 -2.13
CA GLY A 71 10.09 -7.86 -0.99
C GLY A 71 9.28 -7.61 0.28
N LYS A 72 8.11 -6.96 0.18
CA LYS A 72 7.44 -6.37 1.36
C LYS A 72 6.18 -7.11 1.79
N ASP A 73 5.31 -7.48 0.87
CA ASP A 73 4.07 -8.19 1.24
C ASP A 73 4.37 -9.65 1.66
N THR A 74 5.34 -10.29 1.02
CA THR A 74 5.82 -11.64 1.39
C THR A 74 6.46 -11.62 2.78
N GLN A 75 7.37 -10.67 3.04
CA GLN A 75 8.03 -10.54 4.34
C GLN A 75 7.05 -10.17 5.45
N GLN A 76 6.13 -9.23 5.22
CA GLN A 76 5.14 -8.85 6.22
C GLN A 76 4.15 -9.97 6.53
N ASN A 77 3.73 -10.74 5.51
CA ASN A 77 2.85 -11.89 5.72
C ASN A 77 3.58 -13.03 6.45
N LYS A 78 4.85 -13.30 6.09
CA LYS A 78 5.70 -14.27 6.77
C LYS A 78 5.91 -13.90 8.25
N MET A 79 6.18 -12.63 8.53
CA MET A 79 6.30 -12.12 9.91
C MET A 79 5.01 -12.34 10.73
N LYS A 80 3.84 -12.10 10.14
CA LYS A 80 2.56 -12.34 10.82
C LYS A 80 2.35 -13.83 11.12
N ALA A 81 2.67 -14.71 10.18
CA ALA A 81 2.59 -16.16 10.36
C ALA A 81 3.53 -16.64 11.48
N CYS A 82 4.81 -16.26 11.43
CA CYS A 82 5.79 -16.59 12.47
C CYS A 82 5.37 -16.08 13.85
N ASN A 83 4.76 -14.89 13.95
CA ASN A 83 4.26 -14.38 15.23
C ASN A 83 3.05 -15.16 15.77
N LYS A 84 2.14 -15.58 14.89
CA LYS A 84 0.99 -16.41 15.27
C LYS A 84 1.45 -17.76 15.80
N GLU A 85 2.34 -18.43 15.07
CA GLU A 85 2.88 -19.74 15.48
C GLU A 85 3.67 -19.65 16.79
N ALA A 86 4.47 -18.59 16.98
CA ALA A 86 5.17 -18.36 18.23
C ALA A 86 4.20 -18.21 19.41
N GLY A 87 3.07 -17.51 19.20
CA GLY A 87 2.02 -17.34 20.20
C GLY A 87 1.27 -18.64 20.52
N GLU A 88 0.96 -19.44 19.50
CA GLU A 88 0.33 -20.76 19.66
C GLU A 88 1.23 -21.75 20.41
N LYS A 89 2.54 -21.70 20.14
CA LYS A 89 3.57 -22.44 20.88
C LYS A 89 3.90 -21.82 22.25
N GLN A 90 3.25 -20.71 22.61
CA GLN A 90 3.47 -19.94 23.85
C GLN A 90 4.94 -19.58 24.11
N LEU A 91 5.73 -19.41 23.04
CA LEU A 91 7.15 -19.12 23.14
C LEU A 91 7.36 -17.71 23.71
N LYS A 92 8.27 -17.61 24.69
CA LYS A 92 8.62 -16.34 25.36
C LYS A 92 10.13 -16.18 25.44
N GLY A 93 10.58 -14.97 25.73
CA GLY A 93 12.01 -14.67 25.90
C GLY A 93 12.85 -15.08 24.70
N ASP A 94 13.95 -15.76 24.95
CA ASP A 94 14.93 -16.15 23.93
C ASP A 94 14.43 -17.25 23.00
N GLU A 95 13.52 -18.12 23.46
CA GLU A 95 12.92 -19.16 22.63
C GLU A 95 12.08 -18.57 21.49
N ARG A 96 11.31 -17.51 21.78
CA ARG A 96 10.55 -16.79 20.74
C ARG A 96 11.47 -16.11 19.73
N LYS A 97 12.58 -15.52 20.18
CA LYS A 97 13.53 -14.84 19.27
C LYS A 97 14.19 -15.83 18.33
N LYS A 98 14.65 -16.97 18.85
CA LYS A 98 15.25 -18.04 18.05
C LYS A 98 14.26 -18.58 17.02
N PHE A 99 13.05 -18.91 17.47
CA PHE A 99 11.98 -19.35 16.57
C PHE A 99 11.64 -18.30 15.50
N MET A 100 11.55 -17.02 15.86
CA MET A 100 11.28 -15.95 14.89
C MET A 100 12.39 -15.82 13.86
N SER A 101 13.66 -15.92 14.28
CA SER A 101 14.81 -15.85 13.38
C SER A 101 14.81 -17.01 12.40
N ASP A 102 14.61 -18.24 12.89
CA ASP A 102 14.57 -19.44 12.05
C ASP A 102 13.37 -19.39 11.08
N CYS A 103 12.18 -19.04 11.59
CA CYS A 103 10.96 -18.93 10.78
C CYS A 103 11.07 -17.84 9.71
N LEU A 104 11.67 -16.68 10.02
CA LEU A 104 11.84 -15.58 9.06
C LEU A 104 12.97 -15.84 8.05
N SER A 105 13.91 -16.73 8.37
CA SER A 105 15.03 -17.07 7.50
C SER A 105 14.73 -18.21 6.52
N ALA A 106 13.69 -19.01 6.78
CA ALA A 106 13.25 -20.14 5.95
C ALA A 106 12.50 -19.71 4.68
#